data_AF-A0A536GV69-F1
#
_entry.id   AF-A0A536GV69-F1
#
_cell.length_a   1.000
_cell.length_b   1.000
_cell.length_c   1.000
_cell.angle_alpha   90.00
_cell.angle_beta   90.00
_cell.angle_gamma   90.00
#
_symmetry.space_group_name_H-M   'P 1'
#
loop_
_entity.id
_entity.type
_entity.pdbx_description
1 polymer ?
#
loop_
_entity_poly.entity_id
_entity_poly.type
_entity_poly.pdbx_seq_one_letter_code
_entity_poly.pdbx_strand_id
1 'polypeptide(L)'
;MRFLLNELSHGPELWHQRSYLARVVHVDGDRGISDEGILPLSYFIDAGGPDAVAVALESNGQGDPYPAVYLRKNGVVSERLLAPHPLLDFTGTQYQRELGGILDPVLSASPSPA
;
A
#
# COMPACT_ATOMS: atom_id res chain seq x y z
N MET A 1 -6.56 4.51 -4.94
CA MET A 1 -5.27 4.96 -5.54
C MET A 1 -4.81 6.32 -5.02
N ARG A 2 -5.46 7.45 -5.37
CA ARG A 2 -5.00 8.78 -4.91
C ARG A 2 -4.94 8.94 -3.39
N PHE A 3 -5.88 8.30 -2.68
CA PHE A 3 -5.88 8.24 -1.22
C PHE A 3 -4.56 7.69 -0.65
N LEU A 4 -4.12 6.49 -1.08
CA LEU A 4 -2.88 5.88 -0.59
C LEU A 4 -1.62 6.72 -0.89
N LEU A 5 -1.56 7.34 -2.07
CA LEU A 5 -0.44 8.24 -2.43
C LEU A 5 -0.44 9.52 -1.59
N ASN A 6 -1.63 10.03 -1.23
CA ASN A 6 -1.75 11.16 -0.32
C ASN A 6 -1.26 10.79 1.09
N GLU A 7 -1.62 9.61 1.58
CA GLU A 7 -1.14 9.10 2.88
C GLU A 7 0.39 8.94 2.88
N LEU A 8 0.98 8.43 1.80
CA LEU A 8 2.44 8.33 1.66
C LEU A 8 3.14 9.70 1.65
N SER A 9 2.50 10.72 1.08
CA SER A 9 3.10 12.06 0.96
C SER A 9 2.88 12.93 2.20
N HIS A 10 1.74 12.76 2.89
CA HIS A 10 1.27 13.71 3.88
C HIS A 10 0.76 13.07 5.19
N GLY A 11 0.59 11.74 5.23
CA GLY A 11 0.01 11.03 6.38
C GLY A 11 0.97 11.00 7.57
N PRO A 12 0.66 11.68 8.69
CA PRO A 12 1.61 11.83 9.79
C PRO A 12 2.01 10.49 10.40
N GLU A 13 1.10 9.51 10.46
CA GLU A 13 1.38 8.19 11.01
C GLU A 13 2.51 7.48 10.27
N LEU A 14 2.49 7.51 8.93
CA LEU A 14 3.53 6.88 8.11
C LEU A 14 4.88 7.61 8.21
N TRP A 15 4.84 8.93 8.39
CA TRP A 15 6.05 9.75 8.53
C TRP A 15 6.71 9.63 9.90
N HIS A 16 5.92 9.48 10.97
CA HIS A 16 6.41 9.36 12.34
C HIS A 16 6.84 7.94 12.71
N GLN A 17 6.23 6.93 12.11
CA GLN A 17 6.48 5.51 12.41
C GLN A 17 6.82 4.73 11.13
N ARG A 18 7.82 5.25 10.40
CA ARG A 18 8.33 4.65 9.16
C ARG A 18 8.78 3.22 9.38
N SER A 19 8.54 2.36 8.40
CA SER A 19 8.87 0.92 8.47
C SER A 19 8.12 0.15 9.58
N TYR A 20 7.17 0.78 10.27
CA TYR A 20 6.40 0.18 11.37
C TYR A 20 4.89 0.27 11.14
N LEU A 21 4.37 1.44 10.77
CA LEU A 21 2.95 1.62 10.47
C LEU A 21 2.69 1.58 8.96
N ALA A 22 1.52 1.06 8.59
CA ALA A 22 1.02 1.06 7.23
C ALA A 22 -0.44 1.52 7.19
N ARG A 23 -0.82 2.21 6.10
CA ARG A 23 -2.21 2.48 5.75
C ARG A 23 -2.74 1.30 4.96
N VAL A 24 -3.83 0.71 5.42
CA VAL A 24 -4.39 -0.52 4.83
C VAL A 24 -5.76 -0.26 4.22
N VAL A 25 -5.97 -0.79 3.02
CA VAL A 25 -7.29 -0.89 2.39
C VAL A 25 -7.57 -2.35 2.03
N HIS A 26 -8.78 -2.82 2.30
CA HIS A 26 -9.27 -4.09 1.78
C HIS A 26 -9.85 -3.90 0.37
N VAL A 27 -9.72 -4.94 -0.43
CA VAL A 27 -10.28 -5.01 -1.77
C VAL A 27 -11.19 -6.21 -1.83
N ASP A 28 -12.50 -5.96 -1.93
CA ASP A 28 -13.53 -6.97 -2.06
C ASP A 28 -14.26 -6.76 -3.41
N GLY A 29 -14.35 -7.81 -4.22
CA GLY A 29 -14.97 -7.73 -5.55
C GLY A 29 -16.47 -7.41 -5.52
N ASP A 30 -17.16 -7.78 -4.43
CA ASP A 30 -18.61 -7.60 -4.27
C ASP A 30 -18.94 -6.36 -3.43
N ARG A 31 -18.10 -6.04 -2.44
CA ARG A 31 -18.31 -4.94 -1.47
C ARG A 31 -17.49 -3.68 -1.78
N GLY A 32 -16.56 -3.76 -2.73
CA GLY A 32 -15.69 -2.65 -3.12
C GLY A 32 -14.47 -2.49 -2.21
N ILE A 33 -13.94 -1.27 -2.12
CA ILE A 33 -12.72 -0.96 -1.38
C ILE A 33 -13.09 -0.31 -0.04
N SER A 34 -12.59 -0.84 1.08
CA SER A 34 -12.73 -0.25 2.42
C SER A 34 -11.39 0.20 2.99
N ASP A 35 -11.39 1.31 3.74
CA ASP A 35 -10.24 1.75 4.55
C ASP A 35 -10.27 1.04 5.90
N GLU A 36 -9.20 0.32 6.21
CA GLU A 36 -9.04 -0.43 7.46
C GLU A 36 -8.25 0.36 8.50
N GLY A 37 -7.82 1.57 8.17
CA GLY A 37 -7.07 2.41 9.08
C GLY A 37 -5.55 2.26 8.95
N ILE A 38 -4.88 2.66 10.03
CA ILE A 38 -3.45 2.46 10.22
C ILE A 38 -3.25 1.21 11.07
N LEU A 39 -2.43 0.28 10.58
CA LEU A 39 -2.09 -0.97 11.27
C LEU A 39 -0.56 -1.13 11.37
N PRO A 40 -0.05 -1.93 12.31
CA PRO A 40 1.33 -2.39 12.26
C PRO A 40 1.58 -3.15 10.94
N LEU A 41 2.66 -2.82 10.26
CA LEU A 41 3.04 -3.47 9.00
C LEU A 41 3.27 -4.98 9.20
N SER A 42 3.94 -5.37 10.29
CA SER A 42 4.13 -6.78 10.65
C SER A 42 2.81 -7.52 10.80
N TYR A 43 1.81 -6.90 11.44
CA TYR A 43 0.48 -7.49 11.56
C TYR A 43 -0.16 -7.72 10.19
N PHE A 44 -0.06 -6.76 9.26
CA PHE A 44 -0.58 -6.95 7.90
C PHE A 44 0.08 -8.12 7.17
N ILE A 45 1.40 -8.28 7.33
CA ILE A 45 2.19 -9.35 6.71
C ILE A 45 1.82 -10.71 7.30
N ASP A 46 1.66 -10.81 8.62
CA ASP A 46 1.56 -12.08 9.34
C ASP A 46 0.11 -12.57 9.56
N ALA A 47 -0.86 -11.66 9.71
CA ALA A 47 -2.21 -12.03 10.17
C ALA A 47 -3.09 -12.72 9.11
N GLY A 48 -2.64 -12.78 7.85
CA GLY A 48 -3.45 -13.27 6.73
C GLY A 48 -4.71 -12.42 6.50
N GLY A 49 -5.69 -12.94 5.77
CA GLY A 49 -6.98 -12.29 5.53
C GLY A 49 -7.30 -12.09 4.05
N PRO A 50 -8.36 -11.30 3.75
CA PRO A 50 -8.80 -11.07 2.38
C PRO A 50 -7.76 -10.28 1.57
N ASP A 51 -8.00 -10.19 0.27
CA ASP A 51 -7.21 -9.38 -0.65
C ASP A 51 -7.16 -7.94 -0.15
N ALA A 52 -5.95 -7.40 -0.10
CA ALA A 52 -5.69 -6.14 0.58
C ALA A 52 -4.43 -5.47 0.07
N VAL A 53 -4.35 -4.17 0.32
CA VAL A 53 -3.20 -3.34 0.00
C VAL A 53 -2.80 -2.61 1.26
N ALA A 54 -1.51 -2.64 1.58
CA ALA A 54 -0.93 -1.76 2.58
C ALA A 54 0.12 -0.86 1.92
N VAL A 55 0.21 0.39 2.35
CA VAL A 55 1.32 1.28 2.00
C VAL A 55 2.04 1.74 3.24
N ALA A 56 3.37 1.70 3.18
CA ALA A 56 4.25 2.18 4.24
C ALA A 56 5.30 3.10 3.64
N LEU A 57 5.82 4.01 4.47
CA LEU A 57 6.99 4.79 4.13
C LEU A 57 8.20 4.12 4.79
N GLU A 58 9.14 3.65 3.98
CA GLU A 58 10.32 2.95 4.45
C GLU A 58 11.49 3.91 4.63
N SER A 59 12.39 3.58 5.56
CA SER A 59 13.63 4.31 5.78
C SER A 59 14.84 3.51 5.33
N ASN A 60 15.74 4.13 4.59
CA ASN A 60 17.04 3.57 4.22
C ASN A 60 18.21 4.09 5.09
N GLY A 61 17.92 4.93 6.09
CA GLY A 61 18.93 5.56 6.94
C GLY A 61 19.73 6.69 6.26
N GLN A 62 19.41 7.07 5.02
CA GLN A 62 20.12 8.09 4.23
C GLN A 62 19.34 9.40 4.05
N GLY A 63 18.14 9.51 4.63
CA GLY A 63 17.33 10.73 4.63
C GLY A 63 16.38 10.88 3.44
N ASP A 64 16.32 9.88 2.57
CA ASP A 64 15.44 9.78 1.40
C ASP A 64 14.49 8.57 1.56
N PRO A 65 13.43 8.70 2.37
CA PRO A 65 12.48 7.61 2.53
C PRO A 65 11.77 7.31 1.21
N TYR A 66 11.41 6.04 1.02
CA TYR A 66 10.78 5.55 -0.20
C TYR A 66 9.46 4.84 0.12
N PRO A 67 8.45 4.94 -0.76
CA PRO A 67 7.21 4.22 -0.55
C PRO A 67 7.39 2.71 -0.80
N ALA A 68 6.79 1.90 0.07
CA ALA A 68 6.58 0.48 -0.16
C ALA A 68 5.08 0.17 -0.23
N VAL A 69 4.72 -0.67 -1.20
CA VAL A 69 3.37 -1.17 -1.42
C VAL A 69 3.39 -2.67 -1.18
N TYR A 70 2.57 -3.12 -0.24
CA TYR A 70 2.40 -4.53 0.08
C TYR A 70 1.04 -4.98 -0.43
N LEU A 71 1.05 -5.97 -1.30
CA LEU A 71 -0.13 -6.55 -1.90
C LEU A 71 -0.37 -7.92 -1.30
N ARG A 72 -1.51 -8.11 -0.64
CA ARG A 72 -1.99 -9.43 -0.24
C ARG A 72 -3.00 -9.91 -1.27
N LYS A 73 -2.67 -11.00 -1.97
CA LYS A 73 -3.54 -11.66 -2.95
C LYS A 73 -3.59 -13.15 -2.65
N ASN A 74 -4.79 -13.71 -2.45
CA ASN A 74 -4.99 -15.12 -2.13
C ASN A 74 -4.12 -15.60 -0.95
N GLY A 75 -4.00 -14.77 0.10
CA GLY A 75 -3.18 -15.06 1.28
C GLY A 75 -1.67 -14.90 1.11
N VAL A 76 -1.18 -14.56 -0.09
CA VAL A 76 0.25 -14.31 -0.34
C VAL A 76 0.51 -12.81 -0.33
N VAL A 77 1.49 -12.37 0.46
CA VAL A 77 1.95 -10.98 0.52
C VAL A 77 3.15 -10.81 -0.39
N SER A 78 3.12 -9.78 -1.24
CA SER A 78 4.25 -9.38 -2.08
C SER A 78 4.55 -7.90 -1.92
N GLU A 79 5.83 -7.55 -1.93
CA GLU A 79 6.30 -6.17 -1.78
C GLU A 79 6.69 -5.57 -3.13
N ARG A 80 6.35 -4.30 -3.34
CA ARG A 80 6.80 -3.46 -4.45
C ARG A 80 7.22 -2.10 -3.92
N LEU A 81 8.43 -1.69 -4.25
CA LEU A 81 8.95 -0.37 -3.88
C LEU A 81 8.64 0.62 -5.00
N LEU A 82 8.22 1.83 -4.63
CA LEU A 82 8.14 2.96 -5.55
C LEU A 82 9.43 3.77 -5.47
N ALA A 83 9.74 4.52 -6.53
CA ALA A 83 10.90 5.41 -6.53
C ALA A 83 10.78 6.49 -5.42
N PRO A 84 11.88 6.82 -4.73
CA PRO A 84 11.90 7.99 -3.84
C PRO A 84 11.72 9.28 -4.65
N HIS A 85 11.17 10.32 -4.01
CA HIS A 85 10.99 11.64 -4.64
C HIS A 85 11.86 12.69 -3.92
N PRO A 86 12.61 13.55 -4.64
CA PRO A 86 13.43 14.59 -4.01
C PRO A 86 12.64 15.57 -3.12
N LEU A 87 11.38 15.83 -3.49
CA LEU A 87 10.46 16.68 -2.72
C LEU A 87 9.51 15.88 -1.81
N LEU A 88 9.69 14.56 -1.73
CA LEU A 88 8.88 13.66 -0.89
C LEU A 88 7.36 13.70 -1.22
N ASP A 89 7.04 14.09 -2.46
CA ASP A 89 5.69 14.14 -3.01
C ASP A 89 5.48 12.95 -3.95
N PHE A 90 4.58 12.06 -3.55
CA PHE A 90 4.22 10.84 -4.26
C PHE A 90 2.86 10.95 -4.95
N THR A 91 2.26 12.14 -5.03
CA THR A 91 0.92 12.33 -5.62
C THR A 91 0.92 12.47 -7.14
N GLY A 92 2.11 12.61 -7.74
CA GLY A 92 2.31 12.78 -9.17
C GLY A 92 1.78 11.64 -10.05
N THR A 93 1.58 11.93 -11.35
CA THR A 93 0.98 10.99 -12.32
C THR A 93 1.80 9.72 -12.51
N GLN A 94 3.13 9.79 -12.35
CA GLN A 94 4.00 8.61 -12.42
C GLN A 94 3.66 7.57 -11.34
N TYR A 95 3.49 8.03 -10.09
CA TYR A 95 3.14 7.18 -8.95
C TYR A 95 1.71 6.67 -9.06
N GLN A 96 0.79 7.47 -9.60
CA GLN A 96 -0.56 7.01 -9.89
C GLN A 96 -0.56 5.84 -10.88
N ARG A 97 0.27 5.91 -11.94
CA ARG A 97 0.39 4.83 -12.92
C ARG A 97 1.04 3.59 -12.32
N GLU A 98 2.15 3.77 -11.60
CA GLU A 98 2.89 2.68 -10.98
C GLU A 98 2.05 1.94 -9.93
N LEU A 99 1.41 2.69 -9.01
CA LEU A 99 0.47 2.12 -8.06
C LEU A 99 -0.68 1.41 -8.78
N GLY A 100 -1.24 1.99 -9.84
CA GLY A 100 -2.29 1.36 -10.64
C GLY A 100 -1.89 -0.01 -11.17
N GLY A 101 -0.69 -0.13 -11.73
CA GLY A 101 -0.16 -1.41 -12.20
C GLY A 101 0.07 -2.43 -11.08
N ILE A 102 0.48 -1.99 -9.90
CA ILE A 102 0.65 -2.86 -8.72
C ILE A 102 -0.71 -3.37 -8.22
N LEU A 103 -1.76 -2.55 -8.32
CA LEU A 103 -3.10 -2.89 -7.83
C LEU A 103 -3.93 -3.72 -8.81
N ASP A 104 -3.56 -3.77 -10.08
CA ASP A 104 -4.28 -4.52 -11.11
C ASP A 104 -4.62 -5.97 -10.68
N PRO A 105 -3.73 -6.76 -10.05
CA PRO A 105 -4.02 -8.15 -9.69
C PRO A 105 -5.08 -8.34 -8.60
N VAL A 106 -5.30 -7.34 -7.72
CA VAL A 106 -6.36 -7.40 -6.68
C VAL A 106 -7.66 -6.75 -7.15
N LEU A 107 -7.59 -5.80 -8.09
CA LEU A 107 -8.76 -5.12 -8.65
C LEU A 107 -9.40 -5.91 -9.78
N SER A 108 -8.60 -6.69 -10.53
CA SER A 108 -9.10 -7.64 -11.50
C SER A 108 -9.77 -8.80 -10.77
N ALA A 109 -11.06 -9.00 -11.02
CA ALA A 109 -11.85 -10.04 -10.38
C ALA A 109 -11.16 -11.41 -10.51
N SER A 110 -10.93 -12.09 -9.38
CA SER A 110 -10.69 -13.52 -9.41
C SER A 110 -11.99 -14.20 -9.87
N PRO A 111 -11.98 -15.15 -10.82
CA PRO A 111 -13.16 -15.94 -11.12
C PRO A 111 -13.59 -16.66 -9.83
N SER A 112 -14.85 -16.49 -9.45
CA SER A 112 -15.45 -17.19 -8.32
C SER A 112 -15.29 -18.71 -8.53
N PRO A 113 -14.88 -19.50 -7.52
CA PRO A 113 -14.86 -20.95 -7.66
C PRO A 113 -16.31 -21.43 -7.80
N ALA A 114 -16.57 -22.15 -8.88
CA ALA A 114 -17.85 -22.80 -9.18
C ALA A 114 -18.16 -23.96 -8.22
#